data_AF-A0A5Q0TEZ6-F1
#
_entry.id   AF-A0A5Q0TEZ6-F1
#
_cell.length_a   1.000
_cell.length_b   1.000
_cell.length_c   1.000
_cell.angle_alpha   90.00
_cell.angle_beta   90.00
_cell.angle_gamma   90.00
#
_symmetry.space_group_name_H-M   'P 1'
#
loop_
_entity.id
_entity.type
_entity.pdbx_description
1 polymer ?
#
loop_
_entity_poly.entity_id
_entity_poly.type
_entity_poly.pdbx_seq_one_letter_code
_entity_poly.pdbx_strand_id
1 'polypeptide(L)'
;MLKRIDSYHIKGLLVTAILLLLSACTANSVTSSDKDQAKVEIAKDVWVTLPTPNQLGYDLTASQLISVTYQDSNNQLPTQLQVSDNTLVLAGFSSWGTRILSLQYADNQIDSHVMTGLGNTLPKPQQVLFNLMITLWPIEVWQQPLSQVGWRLTQTDDPSSQGKQRQLIDDKGQVVADIHYQNQNALKGDITFINPSLGFTIKIKTLQYK
;
A
#
# COMPACT_ATOMS: atom_id res chain seq x y z
N MET A 1 -75.69 12.94 -23.84
CA MET A 1 -74.73 12.39 -24.83
C MET A 1 -73.33 12.46 -24.21
N LEU A 2 -72.84 11.35 -23.65
CA LEU A 2 -71.46 11.24 -23.16
C LEU A 2 -70.51 11.03 -24.35
N LYS A 3 -69.41 11.80 -24.43
CA LYS A 3 -68.34 11.56 -25.41
C LYS A 3 -67.17 10.85 -24.72
N ARG A 4 -66.88 9.63 -25.20
CA ARG A 4 -65.77 8.77 -24.82
C ARG A 4 -64.42 9.43 -25.14
N ILE A 5 -63.64 9.66 -24.09
CA ILE A 5 -62.24 9.23 -23.90
C ILE A 5 -61.36 9.09 -25.17
N ASP A 6 -60.40 10.01 -25.33
CA ASP A 6 -59.13 9.73 -26.01
C ASP A 6 -58.07 9.32 -24.97
N SER A 7 -58.17 8.08 -24.49
CA SER A 7 -57.23 7.45 -23.53
C SER A 7 -55.84 7.18 -24.15
N TYR A 8 -55.71 7.31 -25.47
CA TYR A 8 -54.50 6.96 -26.21
C TYR A 8 -53.35 7.97 -26.01
N HIS A 9 -53.65 9.26 -25.84
CA HIS A 9 -52.61 10.29 -25.66
C HIS A 9 -51.93 10.24 -24.28
N ILE A 10 -52.67 9.85 -23.23
CA ILE A 10 -52.12 9.73 -21.87
C ILE A 10 -51.18 8.52 -21.76
N LYS A 11 -51.49 7.41 -22.45
CA LYS A 11 -50.61 6.23 -22.48
C LYS A 11 -49.33 6.46 -23.29
N GLY A 12 -49.41 7.23 -24.39
CA GLY A 12 -48.23 7.61 -25.16
C GLY A 12 -47.24 8.45 -24.35
N LEU A 13 -47.75 9.47 -23.64
CA LEU A 13 -46.92 10.37 -22.83
C LEU A 13 -46.23 9.66 -21.66
N LEU A 14 -46.92 8.70 -21.03
CA LEU A 14 -46.38 7.91 -19.91
C LEU A 14 -45.28 6.93 -20.34
N VAL A 15 -45.37 6.37 -21.55
CA VAL A 15 -44.34 5.46 -22.09
C VAL A 15 -43.08 6.22 -22.50
N THR A 16 -43.20 7.45 -23.01
CA THR A 16 -42.04 8.28 -23.37
C THR A 16 -41.27 8.77 -22.13
N ALA A 17 -41.96 9.05 -21.01
CA ALA A 17 -41.33 9.47 -19.76
C ALA A 17 -40.55 8.33 -19.06
N ILE A 18 -40.96 7.08 -19.25
CA ILE A 18 -40.30 5.90 -18.65
C ILE A 18 -39.01 5.52 -19.38
N LEU A 19 -38.88 5.80 -20.68
CA LEU A 19 -37.67 5.52 -21.46
C LEU A 19 -36.50 6.48 -21.17
N LEU A 20 -36.78 7.67 -20.63
CA LEU A 20 -35.76 8.67 -20.25
C LEU A 20 -35.13 8.40 -18.87
N LEU A 21 -35.66 7.45 -18.10
CA LEU A 21 -35.16 7.11 -16.75
C LEU A 21 -34.14 5.95 -16.74
N LEU A 22 -33.81 5.36 -17.90
CA LEU A 22 -32.84 4.26 -17.98
C LEU A 22 -31.39 4.71 -18.30
N SER A 23 -31.10 6.01 -18.34
CA SER A 23 -29.73 6.52 -18.60
C SER A 23 -28.97 6.94 -17.34
N ALA A 24 -29.42 6.54 -16.15
CA ALA A 24 -28.82 6.94 -14.87
C ALA A 24 -28.27 5.74 -14.08
N CYS A 25 -27.57 4.82 -14.75
CA CYS A 25 -26.80 3.76 -14.09
C CYS A 25 -25.49 3.48 -14.87
N THR A 26 -24.69 4.49 -15.17
CA THR A 26 -23.25 4.24 -15.23
C THR A 26 -22.74 4.33 -13.81
N ALA A 27 -22.59 3.16 -13.19
CA ALA A 27 -21.80 3.01 -11.98
C ALA A 27 -20.50 3.80 -12.16
N ASN A 28 -20.24 4.73 -11.27
CA ASN A 28 -18.91 5.27 -11.09
C ASN A 28 -18.03 4.06 -10.72
N SER A 29 -17.42 3.42 -11.71
CA SER A 29 -16.17 2.76 -11.48
C SER A 29 -15.27 3.86 -10.93
N VAL A 30 -14.91 3.74 -9.66
CA VAL A 30 -13.71 4.40 -9.13
C VAL A 30 -12.54 3.75 -9.86
N THR A 31 -12.41 4.06 -11.14
CA THR A 31 -11.13 4.12 -11.82
C THR A 31 -10.51 5.39 -11.28
N SER A 32 -9.89 5.28 -10.10
CA SER A 32 -8.86 6.20 -9.64
C SER A 32 -7.69 6.09 -10.61
N SER A 33 -7.87 6.60 -11.83
CA SER A 33 -6.79 7.07 -12.68
C SER A 33 -6.58 8.55 -12.37
N ASP A 34 -6.37 8.86 -11.09
CA ASP A 34 -5.62 10.06 -10.76
C ASP A 34 -4.20 9.79 -11.24
N LYS A 35 -3.73 10.66 -12.14
CA LYS A 35 -2.34 10.73 -12.58
C LYS A 35 -1.47 11.26 -11.44
N ASP A 36 -1.62 10.67 -10.26
CA ASP A 36 -0.86 11.01 -9.09
C ASP A 36 0.46 10.25 -9.15
N GLN A 37 1.53 11.04 -9.22
CA GLN A 37 2.88 10.69 -8.80
C GLN A 37 2.81 9.65 -7.69
N ALA A 38 3.61 8.58 -7.73
CA ALA A 38 3.67 7.49 -6.75
C ALA A 38 3.72 7.98 -5.28
N LYS A 39 2.57 8.40 -4.75
CA LYS A 39 2.37 9.03 -3.46
C LYS A 39 1.58 8.10 -2.60
N VAL A 40 1.96 8.04 -1.34
CA VAL A 40 1.28 7.23 -0.34
C VAL A 40 0.90 8.11 0.83
N GLU A 41 -0.32 7.95 1.31
CA GLU A 41 -0.77 8.52 2.57
C GLU A 41 -0.12 7.72 3.72
N ILE A 42 0.84 8.33 4.42
CA ILE A 42 1.63 7.67 5.48
C ILE A 42 1.11 7.97 6.89
N ALA A 43 0.27 8.99 7.01
CA ALA A 43 -0.59 9.29 8.15
C ALA A 43 -1.81 10.07 7.63
N LYS A 44 -2.82 10.26 8.48
CA LYS A 44 -4.05 10.96 8.11
C LYS A 44 -3.74 12.31 7.45
N ASP A 45 -4.15 12.46 6.19
CA ASP A 45 -3.96 13.65 5.36
C ASP A 45 -2.47 14.03 5.11
N VAL A 46 -1.53 13.10 5.31
CA VAL A 46 -0.08 13.29 5.07
C VAL A 46 0.38 12.39 3.91
N TRP A 47 0.70 13.02 2.79
CA TRP A 47 1.07 12.34 1.54
C TRP A 47 2.55 12.52 1.22
N VAL A 48 3.24 11.42 0.93
CA VAL A 48 4.66 11.42 0.59
C VAL A 48 4.89 10.69 -0.73
N THR A 49 5.68 11.30 -1.61
CA THR A 49 6.16 10.65 -2.84
C THR A 49 7.17 9.57 -2.49
N LEU A 50 6.98 8.35 -2.98
CA LEU A 50 7.92 7.26 -2.78
C LEU A 50 9.21 7.49 -3.58
N PRO A 51 10.38 7.10 -3.05
CA PRO A 51 11.58 6.90 -3.84
C PRO A 51 11.30 5.98 -5.04
N THR A 52 12.04 6.09 -6.13
CA THR A 52 11.91 5.21 -7.30
C THR A 52 12.53 3.83 -7.07
N PRO A 53 12.17 2.79 -7.86
CA PRO A 53 12.74 1.45 -7.71
C PRO A 53 14.28 1.40 -7.78
N ASN A 54 14.92 2.02 -8.79
CA ASN A 54 16.38 2.12 -8.90
C ASN A 54 17.08 2.75 -7.68
N GLN A 55 16.39 3.56 -6.88
CA GLN A 55 16.98 4.17 -5.69
C GLN A 55 17.28 3.15 -4.58
N LEU A 56 16.90 1.87 -4.75
CA LEU A 56 17.43 0.77 -3.94
C LEU A 56 18.95 0.59 -4.14
N GLY A 57 19.45 0.87 -5.34
CA GLY A 57 20.86 0.80 -5.71
C GLY A 57 21.36 -0.57 -6.17
N TYR A 58 20.48 -1.58 -6.22
CA TYR A 58 20.79 -2.92 -6.73
C TYR A 58 19.50 -3.65 -7.12
N ASP A 59 19.62 -4.63 -8.03
CA ASP A 59 18.54 -5.55 -8.34
C ASP A 59 18.34 -6.53 -7.17
N LEU A 60 17.09 -6.81 -6.83
CA LEU A 60 16.74 -7.70 -5.73
C LEU A 60 15.65 -8.65 -6.15
N THR A 61 15.86 -9.95 -5.96
CA THR A 61 14.75 -10.91 -5.89
C THR A 61 14.74 -11.54 -4.51
N ALA A 62 13.64 -11.40 -3.76
CA ALA A 62 13.53 -11.93 -2.40
C ALA A 62 12.20 -12.66 -2.15
N SER A 63 12.32 -13.85 -1.55
CA SER A 63 11.22 -14.55 -0.92
C SER A 63 11.21 -14.18 0.56
N GLN A 64 10.10 -13.61 1.04
CA GLN A 64 9.99 -13.11 2.41
C GLN A 64 8.69 -13.55 3.07
N LEU A 65 8.72 -13.68 4.39
CA LEU A 65 7.52 -13.85 5.22
C LEU A 65 7.27 -12.55 5.98
N ILE A 66 6.15 -11.89 5.69
CA ILE A 66 5.69 -10.70 6.40
C ILE A 66 4.65 -11.13 7.41
N SER A 67 4.91 -10.95 8.70
CA SER A 67 3.96 -11.21 9.79
C SER A 67 3.48 -9.88 10.35
N VAL A 68 2.17 -9.71 10.51
CA VAL A 68 1.56 -8.54 11.13
C VAL A 68 0.86 -8.98 12.40
N THR A 69 1.27 -8.39 13.52
CA THR A 69 0.65 -8.59 14.82
C THR A 69 -0.08 -7.31 15.22
N TYR A 70 -1.36 -7.42 15.53
CA TYR A 70 -2.19 -6.34 16.03
C TYR A 70 -3.21 -6.92 17.02
N GLN A 71 -3.15 -6.45 18.27
CA GLN A 71 -3.91 -7.04 19.38
C GLN A 71 -3.68 -8.56 19.46
N ASP A 72 -4.74 -9.38 19.50
CA ASP A 72 -4.66 -10.83 19.53
C ASP A 72 -4.55 -11.49 18.13
N SER A 73 -4.51 -10.67 17.07
CA SER A 73 -4.41 -11.15 15.70
C SER A 73 -2.95 -11.23 15.26
N ASN A 74 -2.57 -12.37 14.68
CA ASN A 74 -1.30 -12.57 13.99
C ASN A 74 -1.56 -13.14 12.60
N ASN A 75 -1.29 -12.34 11.57
CA ASN A 75 -1.49 -12.72 10.18
C ASN A 75 -0.14 -12.81 9.48
N GLN A 76 0.02 -13.81 8.63
CA GLN A 76 1.24 -14.02 7.86
C GLN A 76 0.95 -13.96 6.37
N LEU A 77 1.85 -13.33 5.64
CA LEU A 77 1.80 -13.16 4.21
C LEU A 77 3.16 -13.56 3.63
N PRO A 78 3.29 -14.78 3.09
CA PRO A 78 4.37 -15.10 2.18
C PRO A 78 4.37 -14.13 1.00
N THR A 79 5.54 -13.61 0.65
CA THR A 79 5.70 -12.62 -0.41
C THR A 79 6.87 -12.95 -1.33
N GLN A 80 6.73 -12.56 -2.59
CA GLN A 80 7.83 -12.46 -3.55
C GLN A 80 8.02 -10.99 -3.91
N LEU A 81 9.20 -10.47 -3.63
CA LEU A 81 9.65 -9.13 -4.01
C LEU A 81 10.62 -9.27 -5.18
N GLN A 82 10.42 -8.47 -6.21
CA GLN A 82 11.37 -8.27 -7.28
C GLN A 82 11.57 -6.76 -7.48
N VAL A 83 12.82 -6.32 -7.51
CA VAL A 83 13.22 -4.95 -7.79
C VAL A 83 14.24 -5.00 -8.91
N SER A 84 14.01 -4.22 -9.95
CA SER A 84 14.95 -3.92 -11.02
C SER A 84 15.00 -2.40 -11.22
N ASP A 85 15.91 -1.93 -12.09
CA ASP A 85 16.12 -0.51 -12.40
C ASP A 85 14.83 0.34 -12.40
N ASN A 86 13.79 -0.07 -13.13
CA ASN A 86 12.59 0.75 -13.28
C ASN A 86 11.33 0.13 -12.69
N THR A 87 11.43 -1.02 -12.02
CA THR A 87 10.23 -1.74 -11.59
C THR A 87 10.42 -2.41 -10.25
N LEU A 88 9.41 -2.24 -9.39
CA LEU A 88 9.21 -3.05 -8.19
C LEU A 88 7.93 -3.85 -8.37
N VAL A 89 8.01 -5.16 -8.16
CA VAL A 89 6.86 -6.08 -8.12
C VAL A 89 6.83 -6.76 -6.77
N LEU A 90 5.67 -6.72 -6.11
CA LEU A 90 5.41 -7.43 -4.87
C LEU A 90 4.18 -8.32 -5.07
N ALA A 91 4.32 -9.62 -4.85
CA ALA A 91 3.20 -10.57 -4.83
C ALA A 91 3.06 -11.17 -3.44
N GLY A 92 1.86 -11.09 -2.86
CA GLY A 92 1.50 -11.71 -1.57
C GLY A 92 0.55 -12.88 -1.76
N PHE A 93 0.81 -13.95 -1.02
CA PHE A 93 0.11 -15.23 -1.18
C PHE A 93 -0.64 -15.63 0.09
N SER A 94 -1.79 -16.29 -0.06
CA SER A 94 -2.43 -16.98 1.07
C SER A 94 -1.61 -18.20 1.48
N SER A 95 -1.92 -18.78 2.63
CA SER A 95 -1.28 -20.03 3.10
C SER A 95 -1.48 -21.23 2.17
N TRP A 96 -2.38 -21.11 1.18
CA TRP A 96 -2.73 -22.15 0.21
C TRP A 96 -2.11 -21.86 -1.17
N GLY A 97 -1.31 -20.80 -1.30
CA GLY A 97 -0.59 -20.44 -2.52
C GLY A 97 -1.34 -19.55 -3.50
N THR A 98 -2.58 -19.15 -3.22
CA THR A 98 -3.33 -18.20 -4.06
C THR A 98 -2.73 -16.80 -3.90
N ARG A 99 -2.47 -16.11 -5.01
CA ARG A 99 -2.08 -14.69 -4.97
C ARG A 99 -3.26 -13.84 -4.51
N ILE A 100 -3.18 -13.29 -3.31
CA ILE A 100 -4.25 -12.48 -2.69
C ILE A 100 -3.97 -10.99 -2.72
N LEU A 101 -2.71 -10.61 -2.96
CA LEU A 101 -2.25 -9.25 -3.13
C LEU A 101 -1.19 -9.21 -4.22
N SER A 102 -1.24 -8.21 -5.08
CA SER A 102 -0.12 -7.86 -5.94
C SER A 102 0.02 -6.36 -6.06
N LEU A 103 1.24 -5.90 -6.19
CA LEU A 103 1.58 -4.52 -6.43
C LEU A 103 2.70 -4.44 -7.46
N GLN A 104 2.59 -3.49 -8.37
CA GLN A 104 3.64 -3.08 -9.27
C GLN A 104 3.86 -1.58 -9.12
N TYR A 105 5.13 -1.18 -9.04
CA TYR A 105 5.53 0.21 -9.07
C TYR A 105 6.54 0.42 -10.19
N ALA A 106 6.13 1.16 -11.21
CA ALA A 106 6.94 1.52 -12.37
C ALA A 106 6.47 2.88 -12.90
N ASP A 107 7.36 3.62 -13.57
CA ASP A 107 7.01 4.88 -14.26
C ASP A 107 6.24 5.89 -13.38
N ASN A 108 6.60 5.98 -12.09
CA ASN A 108 5.93 6.82 -11.09
C ASN A 108 4.45 6.46 -10.86
N GLN A 109 4.04 5.23 -11.15
CA GLN A 109 2.68 4.71 -10.98
C GLN A 109 2.67 3.45 -10.12
N ILE A 110 1.68 3.35 -9.23
CA ILE A 110 1.49 2.20 -8.36
C ILE A 110 0.20 1.49 -8.78
N ASP A 111 0.34 0.35 -9.44
CA ASP A 111 -0.76 -0.54 -9.74
C ASP A 111 -0.88 -1.59 -8.65
N SER A 112 -2.08 -1.81 -8.13
CA SER A 112 -2.30 -2.82 -7.11
C SER A 112 -3.59 -3.58 -7.32
N HIS A 113 -3.58 -4.83 -6.87
CA HIS A 113 -4.72 -5.71 -6.89
C HIS A 113 -4.81 -6.44 -5.55
N VAL A 114 -6.03 -6.49 -5.01
CA VAL A 114 -6.38 -7.28 -3.84
C VAL A 114 -7.51 -8.19 -4.25
N MET A 115 -7.43 -9.47 -3.86
CA MET A 115 -8.48 -10.44 -4.15
C MET A 115 -9.84 -9.95 -3.61
N THR A 116 -10.87 -10.09 -4.44
CA THR A 116 -12.25 -9.70 -4.10
C THR A 116 -12.67 -10.31 -2.76
N GLY A 117 -13.29 -9.49 -1.91
CA GLY A 117 -13.73 -9.89 -0.57
C GLY A 117 -12.67 -9.72 0.54
N LEU A 118 -11.41 -9.44 0.22
CA LEU A 118 -10.34 -9.24 1.21
C LEU A 118 -9.90 -7.79 1.43
N GLY A 119 -10.50 -6.82 0.72
CA GLY A 119 -10.09 -5.41 0.77
C GLY A 119 -10.22 -4.75 2.15
N ASN A 120 -11.15 -5.22 3.00
CA ASN A 120 -11.36 -4.67 4.34
C ASN A 120 -10.58 -5.42 5.43
N THR A 121 -10.01 -6.59 5.10
CA THR A 121 -9.27 -7.44 6.05
C THR A 121 -7.76 -7.32 5.88
N LEU A 122 -7.31 -6.96 4.68
CA LEU A 122 -5.90 -6.79 4.38
C LEU A 122 -5.50 -5.30 4.51
N PRO A 123 -4.24 -5.03 4.88
CA PRO A 123 -3.71 -3.67 4.81
C PRO A 123 -3.80 -3.14 3.37
N LYS A 124 -3.97 -1.82 3.23
CA LYS A 124 -3.92 -1.15 1.92
C LYS A 124 -2.59 -1.47 1.24
N PRO A 125 -2.56 -1.94 -0.03
CA PRO A 125 -1.33 -2.31 -0.72
C PRO A 125 -0.26 -1.22 -0.72
N GLN A 126 -0.66 0.04 -0.88
CA GLN A 126 0.23 1.20 -0.87
C GLN A 126 0.93 1.37 0.49
N GLN A 127 0.24 1.10 1.59
CA GLN A 127 0.84 1.12 2.93
C GLN A 127 1.85 -0.02 3.10
N VAL A 128 1.53 -1.21 2.58
CA VAL A 128 2.47 -2.35 2.57
C VAL A 128 3.73 -1.98 1.79
N LEU A 129 3.57 -1.37 0.61
CA LEU A 129 4.69 -0.88 -0.19
C LEU A 129 5.53 0.14 0.57
N PHE A 130 4.92 1.16 1.17
CA PHE A 130 5.63 2.16 1.96
C PHE A 130 6.44 1.51 3.09
N ASN A 131 5.81 0.65 3.90
CA ASN A 131 6.47 -0.04 5.02
C ASN A 131 7.63 -0.91 4.52
N LEU A 132 7.48 -1.59 3.38
CA LEU A 132 8.56 -2.36 2.77
C LEU A 132 9.71 -1.45 2.30
N MET A 133 9.40 -0.41 1.52
CA MET A 133 10.44 0.46 0.96
C MET A 133 11.19 1.24 2.03
N ILE A 134 10.51 1.73 3.07
CA ILE A 134 11.18 2.47 4.16
C ILE A 134 12.08 1.56 5.00
N THR A 135 11.85 0.24 4.97
CA THR A 135 12.73 -0.74 5.62
C THR A 135 13.95 -1.11 4.77
N LEU A 136 13.82 -1.16 3.43
CA LEU A 136 14.86 -1.70 2.55
C LEU A 136 15.70 -0.63 1.83
N TRP A 137 15.12 0.52 1.48
CA TRP A 137 15.83 1.54 0.70
C TRP A 137 16.89 2.24 1.56
N PRO A 138 17.97 2.77 0.96
CA PRO A 138 18.91 3.65 1.65
C PRO A 138 18.18 4.81 2.35
N ILE A 139 18.70 5.31 3.46
CA ILE A 139 18.01 6.36 4.22
C ILE A 139 18.03 7.70 3.46
N GLU A 140 19.06 7.92 2.66
CA GLU A 140 19.34 9.17 1.96
C GLU A 140 18.24 9.52 0.95
N VAL A 141 17.66 8.50 0.31
CA VAL A 141 16.62 8.67 -0.73
C VAL A 141 15.28 9.06 -0.12
N TRP A 142 15.09 8.87 1.19
CA TRP A 142 13.90 9.28 1.94
C TRP A 142 13.98 10.70 2.49
N GLN A 143 15.18 11.29 2.57
CA GLN A 143 15.37 12.60 3.19
C GLN A 143 14.56 13.69 2.48
N GLN A 144 14.63 13.75 1.14
CA GLN A 144 13.91 14.76 0.37
C GLN A 144 12.40 14.55 0.46
N PRO A 145 11.81 13.37 0.18
CA PRO A 145 10.37 13.18 0.26
C PRO A 145 9.77 13.48 1.64
N LEU A 146 10.41 13.03 2.71
CA LEU A 146 9.90 13.23 4.08
C LEU A 146 10.00 14.70 4.52
N SER A 147 11.06 15.40 4.11
CA SER A 147 11.23 16.83 4.45
C SER A 147 10.12 17.73 3.92
N GLN A 148 9.46 17.33 2.81
CA GLN A 148 8.34 18.08 2.23
C GLN A 148 7.12 18.13 3.15
N VAL A 149 6.99 17.17 4.06
CA VAL A 149 5.90 17.09 5.05
C VAL A 149 6.39 17.36 6.47
N GLY A 150 7.63 17.84 6.64
CA GLY A 150 8.24 18.10 7.95
C GLY A 150 8.65 16.84 8.72
N TRP A 151 8.59 15.67 8.09
CA TRP A 151 8.97 14.40 8.70
C TRP A 151 10.46 14.12 8.49
N ARG A 152 11.01 13.21 9.30
CA ARG A 152 12.40 12.76 9.16
C ARG A 152 12.55 11.28 9.47
N LEU A 153 13.48 10.64 8.78
CA LEU A 153 13.96 9.30 9.09
C LEU A 153 15.36 9.42 9.70
N THR A 154 15.62 8.76 10.81
CA THR A 154 16.97 8.65 11.40
C THR A 154 17.43 7.21 11.42
N GLN A 155 18.74 7.00 11.42
CA GLN A 155 19.35 5.68 11.52
C GLN A 155 20.54 5.70 12.47
N THR A 156 20.62 4.72 13.37
CA THR A 156 21.72 4.51 14.32
C THR A 156 22.03 3.01 14.43
N ASP A 157 23.14 2.65 15.09
CA ASP A 157 23.33 1.26 15.51
C ASP A 157 22.27 0.87 16.55
N ASP A 158 21.82 -0.37 16.51
CA ASP A 158 20.81 -0.88 17.43
C ASP A 158 21.48 -1.48 18.68
N PRO A 159 21.24 -0.94 19.89
CA PRO A 159 21.87 -1.42 21.11
C PRO A 159 21.41 -2.84 21.52
N SER A 160 20.29 -3.32 20.97
CA SER A 160 19.72 -4.64 21.26
C SER A 160 20.14 -5.74 20.28
N SER A 161 20.89 -5.39 19.23
CA SER A 161 21.28 -6.33 18.18
C SER A 161 22.68 -6.01 17.62
N GLN A 162 23.06 -6.69 16.53
CA GLN A 162 24.28 -6.38 15.77
C GLN A 162 23.94 -5.61 14.48
N GLY A 163 22.74 -5.05 14.40
CA GLY A 163 22.28 -4.27 13.26
C GLY A 163 22.08 -2.81 13.59
N LYS A 164 21.07 -2.25 12.96
CA LYS A 164 20.75 -0.83 12.99
C LYS A 164 19.30 -0.64 13.43
N GLN A 165 18.98 0.58 13.84
CA GLN A 165 17.64 1.03 14.16
C GLN A 165 17.30 2.19 13.25
N ARG A 166 16.06 2.25 12.74
CA ARG A 166 15.52 3.44 12.10
C ARG A 166 14.30 3.95 12.85
N GLN A 167 14.21 5.27 12.97
CA GLN A 167 13.03 5.93 13.53
C GLN A 167 12.44 6.90 12.52
N LEU A 168 11.17 6.69 12.17
CA LEU A 168 10.38 7.65 11.40
C LEU A 168 9.65 8.56 12.37
N ILE A 169 9.93 9.86 12.25
CA ILE A 169 9.49 10.88 13.19
C ILE A 169 8.66 11.93 12.45
N ASP A 170 7.48 12.21 12.96
CA ASP A 170 6.56 13.18 12.37
C ASP A 170 6.99 14.64 12.62
N ASP A 171 6.20 15.56 12.06
CA ASP A 171 6.35 17.01 12.19
C ASP A 171 6.17 17.52 13.63
N LYS A 172 5.65 16.69 14.54
CA LYS A 172 5.47 16.98 15.97
C LYS A 172 6.53 16.33 16.84
N GLY A 173 7.49 15.61 16.25
CA GLY A 173 8.53 14.90 16.97
C GLY A 173 8.10 13.55 17.55
N GLN A 174 6.95 13.00 17.16
CA GLN A 174 6.48 11.70 17.59
C GLN A 174 7.08 10.59 16.73
N VAL A 175 7.49 9.49 17.36
CA VAL A 175 7.95 8.29 16.64
C VAL A 175 6.73 7.56 16.09
N VAL A 176 6.55 7.63 14.76
CA VAL A 176 5.47 6.95 14.04
C VAL A 176 5.86 5.52 13.68
N ALA A 177 7.14 5.29 13.42
CA ALA A 177 7.67 3.95 13.23
C ALA A 177 9.04 3.79 13.91
N ASP A 178 9.21 2.68 14.62
CA ASP A 178 10.48 2.24 15.17
C ASP A 178 10.87 0.90 14.55
N ILE A 179 11.99 0.87 13.84
CA ILE A 179 12.38 -0.23 12.94
C ILE A 179 13.71 -0.79 13.40
N HIS A 180 13.68 -2.01 13.92
CA HIS A 180 14.85 -2.74 14.39
C HIS A 180 15.31 -3.76 13.37
N TYR A 181 16.61 -3.82 13.13
CA TYR A 181 17.23 -4.77 12.21
C TYR A 181 18.16 -5.67 13.00
N GLN A 182 17.96 -6.98 12.92
CA GLN A 182 18.84 -7.94 13.61
C GLN A 182 20.29 -7.93 13.05
N ASN A 183 20.47 -7.49 11.81
CA ASN A 183 21.75 -7.43 11.11
C ASN A 183 21.90 -6.11 10.34
N GLN A 184 23.14 -5.65 10.15
CA GLN A 184 23.44 -4.47 9.33
C GLN A 184 22.89 -4.60 7.90
N ASN A 185 23.04 -5.79 7.30
CA ASN A 185 22.37 -6.13 6.06
C ASN A 185 20.91 -6.53 6.35
N ALA A 186 19.96 -5.74 5.84
CA ALA A 186 18.53 -5.92 6.06
C ALA A 186 17.98 -7.27 5.57
N LEU A 187 18.67 -7.94 4.64
CA LEU A 187 18.27 -9.24 4.09
C LEU A 187 18.88 -10.42 4.87
N LYS A 188 19.81 -10.19 5.80
CA LYS A 188 20.53 -11.22 6.58
C LYS A 188 20.05 -11.32 8.04
N GLY A 189 18.82 -10.95 8.32
CA GLY A 189 18.22 -11.05 9.65
C GLY A 189 16.75 -10.64 9.62
N ASP A 190 16.08 -10.82 10.75
CA ASP A 190 14.71 -10.34 10.89
C ASP A 190 14.69 -8.80 11.01
N ILE A 191 13.70 -8.17 10.36
CA ILE A 191 13.38 -6.76 10.54
C ILE A 191 12.08 -6.68 11.35
N THR A 192 12.06 -5.86 12.38
CA THR A 192 10.87 -5.60 13.21
C THR A 192 10.50 -4.13 13.07
N PHE A 193 9.39 -3.85 12.39
CA PHE A 193 8.80 -2.52 12.28
C PHE A 193 7.67 -2.41 13.30
N ILE A 194 7.71 -1.40 14.15
CA ILE A 194 6.74 -1.15 15.20
C ILE A 194 6.08 0.19 14.91
N ASN A 195 4.76 0.26 14.90
CA ASN A 195 4.04 1.54 14.93
C ASN A 195 3.48 1.75 16.35
N PRO A 196 4.10 2.62 17.18
CA PRO A 196 3.70 2.77 18.57
C PRO A 196 2.26 3.30 18.73
N SER A 197 1.88 4.29 17.93
CA SER A 197 0.56 4.94 18.03
C SER A 197 -0.58 4.06 17.54
N LEU A 198 -0.34 3.23 16.53
CA LEU A 198 -1.34 2.31 15.98
C LEU A 198 -1.28 0.91 16.62
N GLY A 199 -0.26 0.62 17.44
CA GLY A 199 -0.18 -0.61 18.23
C GLY A 199 0.02 -1.90 17.41
N PHE A 200 0.56 -1.80 16.19
CA PHE A 200 0.88 -2.97 15.38
C PHE A 200 2.39 -3.15 15.23
N THR A 201 2.78 -4.41 15.02
CA THR A 201 4.15 -4.81 14.71
C THR A 201 4.16 -5.61 13.41
N ILE A 202 5.08 -5.27 12.51
CA ILE A 202 5.37 -6.02 11.30
C ILE A 202 6.74 -6.66 11.45
N LYS A 203 6.80 -7.98 11.27
CA LYS A 203 8.06 -8.72 11.20
C LYS A 203 8.29 -9.18 9.77
N ILE A 204 9.42 -8.78 9.18
CA ILE A 204 9.84 -9.19 7.84
C ILE A 204 11.01 -10.17 8.01
N LYS A 205 10.81 -11.39 7.54
CA LYS A 205 11.85 -12.43 7.50
C LYS A 205 12.18 -12.76 6.06
N THR A 206 13.41 -12.48 5.65
CA THR A 206 13.90 -12.91 4.33
C THR A 206 14.27 -14.39 4.37
N LEU A 207 13.63 -15.20 3.54
CA LEU A 207 13.83 -16.64 3.45
C LEU A 207 14.90 -16.99 2.41
N GLN A 208 14.88 -16.27 1.30
CA GLN A 208 15.84 -16.39 0.20
C GLN A 208 15.96 -15.05 -0.51
N TYR A 209 17.15 -14.69 -0.97
CA TYR A 209 17.33 -13.55 -1.85
C TYR A 209 18.46 -13.79 -2.86
N LYS A 210 18.42 -13.05 -3.96
CA LYS A 210 19.46 -12.95 -4.98
C LYS A 210 19.64 -11.49 -5.35
#